data_AF-M1XL02-F1
#
_entry.id   AF-M1XL02-F1
#
_cell.length_a   1.000
_cell.length_b   1.000
_cell.length_c   1.000
_cell.angle_alpha   90.00
_cell.angle_beta   90.00
_cell.angle_gamma   90.00
#
_symmetry.space_group_name_H-M   'P 1'
#
loop_
_entity.id
_entity.type
_entity.pdbx_description
1 polymer ?
#
loop_
_entity_poly.entity_id
_entity_poly.type
_entity_poly.pdbx_seq_one_letter_code
_entity_poly.pdbx_strand_id
1 'polypeptide(L)'
;MRHATDVIQGFDITKPTGRKKARLVEWFQERPGTRFDVAEVYAALGEELGVGEGQTRNYLNDLADDGVLQRHGEKRIAYRLADDIVVPMRYQALAVLSHLGEIFNIKRWGLAGFLTIMTVTWAALTLPFWFMWGTLVIYPTNSYGSITRPEFLQMAIAMTVWLVVFIAGSTVVYRFHRW
;
A
#
# COMPACT_ATOMS: atom_id res chain seq x y z
N MET A 1 -12.65 7.26 -18.79
CA MET A 1 -12.00 7.44 -17.47
C MET A 1 -12.38 8.83 -16.97
N ARG A 2 -12.93 8.93 -15.76
CA ARG A 2 -13.37 10.20 -15.16
C ARG A 2 -12.44 10.54 -13.99
N HIS A 3 -12.01 11.78 -13.79
CA HIS A 3 -11.28 12.10 -12.56
C HIS A 3 -12.24 12.16 -11.39
N ALA A 4 -11.79 11.69 -10.22
CA ALA A 4 -12.59 11.71 -9.01
C ALA A 4 -13.02 13.14 -8.62
N THR A 5 -12.18 14.14 -8.95
CA THR A 5 -12.48 15.56 -8.84
C THR A 5 -13.60 16.01 -9.79
N ASP A 6 -13.65 15.50 -11.02
CA ASP A 6 -14.69 15.84 -12.00
C ASP A 6 -16.05 15.27 -11.57
N VAL A 7 -16.06 14.08 -10.98
CA VAL A 7 -17.27 13.47 -10.39
C VAL A 7 -17.79 14.32 -9.22
N ILE A 8 -16.90 14.81 -8.35
CA ILE A 8 -17.28 15.70 -7.25
C ILE A 8 -17.82 17.05 -7.77
N GLN A 9 -17.18 17.63 -8.79
CA GLN A 9 -17.63 18.88 -9.43
C GLN A 9 -18.99 18.72 -10.14
N GLY A 10 -19.33 17.50 -10.57
CA GLY A 10 -20.64 17.18 -11.12
C GLY A 10 -21.78 17.19 -10.10
N PHE A 11 -21.48 17.16 -8.80
CA PHE A 11 -22.51 17.28 -7.76
C PHE A 11 -22.86 18.74 -7.49
N ASP A 12 -24.15 19.00 -7.32
CA ASP A 12 -24.64 20.30 -6.85
C ASP A 12 -24.32 20.49 -5.35
N ILE A 13 -23.10 20.96 -5.07
CA ILE A 13 -22.60 21.23 -3.71
C ILE A 13 -23.35 22.36 -3.00
N THR A 14 -24.21 23.12 -3.71
CA THR A 14 -25.05 24.12 -3.04
C THR A 14 -26.11 23.43 -2.18
N LYS A 15 -26.58 22.25 -2.62
CA LYS A 15 -27.55 21.42 -1.91
C LYS A 15 -26.90 20.55 -0.82
N PRO A 16 -27.57 20.35 0.33
CA PRO A 16 -27.06 19.49 1.39
C PRO A 16 -26.77 18.06 0.94
N THR A 17 -27.58 17.51 0.04
CA THR A 17 -27.42 16.17 -0.53
C THR A 17 -26.16 16.05 -1.39
N GLY A 18 -25.88 17.04 -2.23
CA GLY A 18 -24.68 17.08 -3.07
C GLY A 18 -23.39 17.17 -2.24
N ARG A 19 -23.38 17.98 -1.16
CA ARG A 19 -22.24 18.03 -0.23
C ARG A 19 -21.96 16.68 0.44
N LYS A 20 -23.01 15.99 0.87
CA LYS A 20 -22.89 14.66 1.50
C LYS A 20 -22.36 13.62 0.52
N LYS A 21 -22.84 13.62 -0.73
CA LYS A 21 -22.31 12.75 -1.81
C LYS A 21 -20.85 13.06 -2.13
N ALA A 22 -20.48 14.33 -2.26
CA ALA A 22 -19.09 14.74 -2.47
C ALA A 22 -18.18 14.23 -1.34
N ARG A 23 -18.60 14.41 -0.08
CA ARG A 23 -17.82 13.98 1.08
C ARG A 23 -17.63 12.46 1.16
N LEU A 24 -18.66 11.69 0.82
CA LEU A 24 -18.56 10.24 0.68
C LEU A 24 -17.51 9.86 -0.36
N VAL A 25 -17.56 10.48 -1.55
CA VAL A 25 -16.60 10.21 -2.63
C VAL A 25 -15.17 10.57 -2.21
N GLU A 26 -14.94 11.70 -1.54
CA GLU A 26 -13.63 12.06 -0.98
C GLU A 26 -13.10 11.00 0.00
N TRP A 27 -13.95 10.51 0.89
CA TRP A 27 -13.53 9.50 1.87
C TRP A 27 -13.13 8.17 1.21
N PHE A 28 -13.84 7.76 0.14
CA PHE A 28 -13.45 6.62 -0.68
C PHE A 28 -12.17 6.89 -1.50
N GLN A 29 -11.90 8.13 -1.92
CA GLN A 29 -10.64 8.49 -2.60
C GLN A 29 -9.43 8.38 -1.69
N GLU A 30 -9.57 8.73 -0.41
CA GLU A 30 -8.52 8.57 0.59
C GLU A 30 -8.17 7.09 0.84
N ARG A 31 -9.05 6.17 0.46
CA ARG A 31 -8.94 4.72 0.72
C ARG A 31 -9.12 3.91 -0.58
N PRO A 32 -8.24 4.11 -1.58
CA PRO A 32 -8.42 3.51 -2.88
C PRO A 32 -8.27 1.98 -2.81
N GLY A 33 -9.10 1.25 -3.56
CA GLY A 33 -9.04 -0.22 -3.65
C GLY A 33 -9.66 -0.97 -2.47
N THR A 34 -10.00 -0.30 -1.37
CA THR A 34 -10.62 -0.92 -0.20
C THR A 34 -12.13 -1.05 -0.39
N ARG A 35 -12.73 -2.08 0.20
CA ARG A 35 -14.18 -2.32 0.19
C ARG A 35 -14.72 -2.02 1.58
N PHE A 36 -15.83 -1.29 1.64
CA PHE A 36 -16.47 -0.94 2.90
C PHE A 36 -17.94 -1.30 2.87
N ASP A 37 -18.46 -1.88 3.94
CA ASP A 37 -19.89 -2.07 4.09
C ASP A 37 -20.59 -0.81 4.63
N VAL A 38 -21.93 -0.85 4.64
CA VAL A 38 -22.74 0.30 5.09
C VAL A 38 -22.42 0.66 6.54
N ALA A 39 -22.19 -0.32 7.41
CA ALA A 39 -21.93 -0.11 8.82
C ALA A 39 -20.57 0.55 9.07
N GLU A 40 -19.54 0.13 8.33
CA GLU A 40 -18.19 0.71 8.34
C GLU A 40 -18.21 2.16 7.84
N VAL A 41 -18.94 2.43 6.75
CA VAL A 41 -19.10 3.81 6.25
C VAL A 41 -19.88 4.66 7.24
N TYR A 42 -20.96 4.13 7.83
CA TYR A 42 -21.74 4.85 8.83
C TYR A 42 -20.95 5.13 10.11
N ALA A 43 -20.15 4.17 10.59
CA ALA A 43 -19.29 4.37 11.74
C ALA A 43 -18.21 5.44 11.48
N ALA A 44 -17.73 5.56 10.25
CA ALA A 44 -16.71 6.53 9.89
C ALA A 44 -17.26 7.93 9.58
N LEU A 45 -18.42 8.03 8.94
CA LEU A 45 -18.95 9.29 8.37
C LEU A 45 -20.37 9.64 8.83
N GLY A 46 -21.08 8.77 9.53
CA GLY A 46 -22.50 8.95 9.87
C GLY A 46 -22.76 10.23 10.70
N GLU A 47 -21.92 10.47 11.70
CA GLU A 47 -21.99 11.70 12.51
C GLU A 47 -21.62 12.94 11.69
N GLU A 48 -20.56 12.87 10.88
CA GLU A 48 -20.09 13.98 10.04
C GLU A 48 -21.12 14.37 8.97
N LEU A 49 -21.77 13.38 8.35
CA LEU A 49 -22.83 13.58 7.38
C LEU A 49 -24.15 13.98 8.04
N GLY A 50 -24.29 13.80 9.37
CA GLY A 50 -25.52 14.02 10.11
C GLY A 50 -26.69 13.18 9.56
N VAL A 51 -26.44 11.91 9.24
CA VAL A 51 -27.44 10.99 8.67
C VAL A 51 -27.38 9.63 9.34
N GLY A 52 -28.54 9.02 9.54
CA GLY A 52 -28.62 7.65 10.06
C GLY A 52 -28.17 6.60 9.03
N GLU A 53 -27.89 5.40 9.50
CA GLU A 53 -27.37 4.28 8.69
C GLU A 53 -28.22 3.99 7.43
N GLY A 54 -29.55 4.05 7.54
CA GLY A 54 -30.45 3.85 6.40
C GLY A 54 -30.31 4.94 5.32
N GLN A 55 -30.05 6.18 5.72
CA GLN A 55 -29.78 7.28 4.78
C GLN A 55 -28.37 7.16 4.18
N THR A 56 -27.37 6.74 4.96
CA THR A 56 -26.04 6.39 4.43
C THR A 56 -26.15 5.33 3.34
N ARG A 57 -26.95 4.28 3.58
CA ARG A 57 -27.24 3.25 2.57
C ARG A 57 -27.85 3.81 1.29
N ASN A 58 -28.81 4.74 1.42
CA ASN A 58 -29.42 5.37 0.25
C ASN A 58 -28.39 6.17 -0.56
N TYR A 59 -27.53 6.97 0.09
CA TYR A 59 -26.47 7.70 -0.63
C TYR A 59 -25.46 6.76 -1.30
N LEU A 60 -25.09 5.66 -0.65
CA LEU A 60 -24.19 4.65 -1.25
C LEU A 60 -24.84 3.94 -2.44
N ASN A 61 -26.15 3.66 -2.35
CA ASN A 61 -26.91 3.09 -3.45
C ASN A 61 -26.97 4.06 -4.64
N ASP A 62 -27.35 5.31 -4.41
CA ASP A 62 -27.39 6.36 -5.43
C ASP A 62 -26.03 6.49 -6.13
N LEU A 63 -24.94 6.59 -5.36
CA LEU A 63 -23.59 6.69 -5.92
C LEU A 63 -23.20 5.44 -6.72
N ALA A 64 -23.71 4.27 -6.36
CA ALA A 64 -23.50 3.06 -7.15
C ALA A 64 -24.33 3.04 -8.44
N ASP A 65 -25.57 3.54 -8.40
CA ASP A 65 -26.43 3.65 -9.58
C ASP A 65 -25.92 4.72 -10.56
N ASP A 66 -25.31 5.80 -10.04
CA ASP A 66 -24.59 6.82 -10.81
C ASP A 66 -23.25 6.32 -11.39
N GLY A 67 -22.89 5.06 -11.12
CA GLY A 67 -21.64 4.44 -11.58
C GLY A 67 -20.39 5.02 -10.93
N VAL A 68 -20.50 5.62 -9.75
CA VAL A 68 -19.39 6.16 -8.96
C VAL A 68 -18.82 5.11 -8.01
N LEU A 69 -19.68 4.26 -7.46
CA LEU A 69 -19.31 3.12 -6.62
C LEU A 69 -19.68 1.80 -7.31
N GLN A 70 -18.89 0.76 -7.06
CA GLN A 70 -19.21 -0.61 -7.44
C GLN A 70 -19.67 -1.41 -6.22
N ARG A 71 -20.82 -2.06 -6.36
CA ARG A 71 -21.37 -2.98 -5.35
C ARG A 71 -20.71 -4.35 -5.46
N HIS A 72 -20.39 -4.95 -4.32
CA HIS A 72 -19.77 -6.26 -4.21
C HIS A 72 -20.50 -7.13 -3.17
N GLY A 73 -20.81 -8.38 -3.52
CA GLY A 73 -21.45 -9.35 -2.63
C GLY A 73 -22.98 -9.38 -2.72
N GLU A 74 -23.57 -10.58 -2.55
CA GLU A 74 -25.02 -10.79 -2.66
C GLU A 74 -25.79 -10.55 -1.35
N LYS A 75 -25.22 -10.99 -0.21
CA LYS A 75 -25.88 -10.91 1.11
C LYS A 75 -25.39 -9.76 1.98
N ARG A 76 -24.10 -9.45 1.92
CA ARG A 76 -23.48 -8.27 2.57
C ARG A 76 -22.88 -7.42 1.47
N ILE A 77 -23.57 -6.33 1.14
CA ILE A 77 -23.16 -5.43 0.05
C ILE A 77 -22.04 -4.54 0.59
N ALA A 78 -20.87 -4.66 -0.03
CA ALA A 78 -19.75 -3.76 0.16
C ALA A 78 -19.61 -2.83 -1.05
N TYR A 79 -19.13 -1.62 -0.82
CA TYR A 79 -18.95 -0.58 -1.83
C TYR A 79 -17.46 -0.30 -2.00
N ARG A 80 -17.06 0.00 -3.23
CA ARG A 80 -15.72 0.45 -3.60
C ARG A 80 -15.85 1.55 -4.64
N LEU A 81 -14.91 2.50 -4.69
CA LEU A 81 -14.82 3.45 -5.80
C LEU A 81 -14.66 2.70 -7.15
N ALA A 82 -15.39 3.11 -8.17
CA ALA A 82 -15.35 2.44 -9.46
C ALA A 82 -13.97 2.57 -10.13
N ASP A 83 -13.53 1.50 -10.81
CA ASP A 83 -12.18 1.42 -11.40
C ASP A 83 -11.97 2.40 -12.57
N ASP A 84 -13.04 2.97 -13.14
CA ASP A 84 -13.00 4.00 -14.18
C ASP A 84 -12.73 5.41 -13.63
N ILE A 85 -12.72 5.56 -12.29
CA ILE A 85 -12.46 6.81 -11.59
C ILE A 85 -10.97 6.93 -11.23
N VAL A 86 -10.30 7.89 -11.85
CA VAL A 86 -8.88 8.15 -11.62
C VAL A 86 -8.72 8.94 -10.32
N VAL A 87 -8.14 8.29 -9.31
CA VAL A 87 -7.81 8.86 -7.99
C VAL A 87 -6.52 9.68 -8.08
N PRO A 88 -6.40 10.82 -7.38
CA PRO A 88 -5.17 11.61 -7.35
C PRO A 88 -3.92 10.80 -6.91
N MET A 89 -2.78 10.99 -7.58
CA MET A 89 -1.53 10.25 -7.33
C MET A 89 -1.09 10.25 -5.86
N ARG A 90 -1.34 11.33 -5.11
CA ARG A 90 -0.97 11.43 -3.69
C ARG A 90 -1.59 10.31 -2.85
N TYR A 91 -2.84 9.93 -3.13
CA TYR A 91 -3.54 8.88 -2.38
C TYR A 91 -3.17 7.49 -2.88
N GLN A 92 -2.89 7.34 -4.18
CA GLN A 92 -2.34 6.09 -4.72
C GLN A 92 -0.97 5.78 -4.12
N ALA A 93 -0.07 6.77 -4.02
CA ALA A 93 1.23 6.61 -3.40
C ALA A 93 1.11 6.23 -1.92
N LEU A 94 0.22 6.87 -1.17
CA LEU A 94 -0.06 6.52 0.23
C LEU A 94 -0.62 5.11 0.37
N ALA A 95 -1.53 4.69 -0.51
CA ALA A 95 -2.09 3.35 -0.49
C ALA A 95 -1.05 2.27 -0.86
N VAL A 96 -0.19 2.55 -1.83
CA VAL A 96 0.94 1.68 -2.17
C VAL A 96 1.92 1.59 -1.00
N LEU A 97 2.24 2.72 -0.36
CA LEU A 97 3.08 2.75 0.85
C LEU A 97 2.44 2.00 2.02
N SER A 98 1.14 2.13 2.25
CA SER A 98 0.44 1.37 3.29
C SER A 98 0.44 -0.12 2.97
N HIS A 99 0.28 -0.49 1.70
CA HIS A 99 0.30 -1.90 1.29
C HIS A 99 1.71 -2.50 1.38
N LEU A 100 2.75 -1.73 1.03
CA LEU A 100 4.15 -2.09 1.26
C LEU A 100 4.44 -2.23 2.76
N GLY A 101 3.96 -1.31 3.59
CA GLY A 101 4.05 -1.41 5.05
C GLY A 101 3.34 -2.63 5.62
N GLU A 102 2.25 -3.07 4.98
CA GLU A 102 1.51 -4.28 5.35
C GLU A 102 2.33 -5.57 5.15
N ILE A 103 3.21 -5.59 4.14
CA ILE A 103 4.20 -6.66 3.93
C ILE A 103 5.17 -6.74 5.12
N PHE A 104 5.50 -5.59 5.70
CA PHE A 104 6.41 -5.45 6.85
C PHE A 104 5.69 -5.36 8.21
N ASN A 105 4.42 -5.78 8.30
CA ASN A 105 3.65 -5.63 9.53
C ASN A 105 4.05 -6.67 10.60
N ILE A 106 4.78 -6.22 11.63
CA ILE A 106 5.23 -7.06 12.77
C ILE A 106 4.06 -7.73 13.50
N LYS A 107 2.88 -7.08 13.60
CA LYS A 107 1.70 -7.68 14.25
C LYS A 107 1.11 -8.83 13.45
N ARG A 108 1.25 -8.81 12.12
CA ARG A 108 0.71 -9.85 11.22
C ARG A 108 1.63 -11.06 11.12
N TRP A 109 2.94 -10.82 11.01
CA TRP A 109 3.94 -11.89 10.77
C TRP A 109 4.67 -12.34 12.04
N GLY A 110 4.48 -11.64 13.16
CA GLY A 110 5.31 -11.78 14.35
C GLY A 110 6.74 -11.26 14.12
N LEU A 111 7.50 -11.12 15.21
CA LEU A 111 8.88 -10.62 15.16
C LEU A 111 9.78 -11.54 14.29
N ALA A 112 9.58 -12.85 14.38
CA ALA A 112 10.34 -13.82 13.60
C ALA A 112 10.04 -13.74 12.09
N GLY A 113 8.77 -13.59 11.69
CA GLY A 113 8.39 -13.45 10.28
C GLY A 113 8.90 -12.14 9.68
N PHE A 114 8.82 -11.03 10.43
CA PHE A 114 9.40 -9.75 10.04
C PHE A 114 10.91 -9.85 9.79
N LEU A 115 11.66 -10.44 10.74
CA LEU A 115 13.11 -10.64 10.59
C LEU A 115 13.46 -11.54 9.40
N THR A 116 12.62 -12.53 9.08
CA THR A 116 12.82 -13.42 7.94
C THR A 116 12.66 -12.65 6.62
N ILE A 117 11.58 -11.88 6.47
CA ILE A 117 11.34 -11.07 5.25
C ILE A 117 12.46 -10.04 5.07
N MET A 118 12.89 -9.39 6.16
CA MET A 118 13.99 -8.43 6.13
C MET A 118 15.31 -9.09 5.72
N THR A 119 15.61 -10.28 6.26
CA THR A 119 16.81 -11.06 5.90
C THR A 119 16.80 -11.46 4.43
N VAL A 120 15.67 -11.93 3.90
CA VAL A 120 15.53 -12.31 2.49
C VAL A 120 15.69 -11.09 1.57
N THR A 121 15.08 -9.96 1.94
CA THR A 121 15.20 -8.71 1.18
C THR A 121 16.65 -8.23 1.16
N TRP A 122 17.34 -8.29 2.30
CA TRP A 122 18.75 -7.92 2.40
C TRP A 122 19.65 -8.85 1.59
N ALA A 123 19.39 -10.16 1.60
CA ALA A 123 20.09 -11.14 0.77
C ALA A 123 19.93 -10.81 -0.71
N ALA A 124 18.71 -10.51 -1.16
CA ALA A 124 18.43 -10.12 -2.53
C ALA A 124 19.18 -8.84 -2.94
N LEU A 125 19.27 -7.85 -2.05
CA LEU A 125 20.03 -6.62 -2.27
C LEU A 125 21.55 -6.83 -2.27
N THR A 126 22.04 -7.90 -1.64
CA THR A 126 23.48 -8.22 -1.58
C THR A 126 23.97 -8.86 -2.89
N LEU A 127 23.12 -9.60 -3.59
CA LEU A 127 23.46 -10.31 -4.84
C LEU A 127 23.98 -9.39 -5.97
N PRO A 128 23.36 -8.23 -6.26
CA PRO A 128 23.88 -7.29 -7.26
C PRO A 128 25.31 -6.84 -7.03
N PHE A 129 25.75 -6.67 -5.77
CA PHE A 129 27.12 -6.24 -5.46
C PHE A 129 28.14 -7.34 -5.76
N TRP A 130 27.82 -8.59 -5.43
CA TRP A 130 28.64 -9.74 -5.80
C TRP A 130 28.68 -9.95 -7.30
N PHE A 131 27.55 -9.75 -7.99
CA PHE A 131 27.48 -9.84 -9.44
C PHE A 131 28.30 -8.74 -10.13
N MET A 132 28.20 -7.49 -9.68
CA MET A 132 29.00 -6.38 -10.20
C MET A 132 30.49 -6.58 -9.93
N TRP A 133 30.86 -7.06 -8.74
CA TRP A 133 32.25 -7.40 -8.47
C TRP A 133 32.76 -8.52 -9.39
N GLY A 134 32.00 -9.61 -9.54
CA GLY A 134 32.38 -10.74 -10.40
C GLY A 134 32.48 -10.37 -11.88
N THR A 135 31.56 -9.56 -12.39
CA THR A 135 31.63 -9.04 -13.77
C THR A 135 32.84 -8.15 -13.99
N LEU A 136 33.22 -7.32 -13.01
CA LEU A 136 34.45 -6.54 -13.05
C LEU A 136 35.72 -7.38 -12.99
N VAL A 137 35.70 -8.61 -12.48
CA VAL A 137 36.85 -9.54 -12.57
C VAL A 137 37.08 -10.01 -14.01
N ILE A 138 35.99 -10.19 -14.77
CA ILE A 138 36.01 -10.76 -16.13
C ILE A 138 36.17 -9.66 -17.20
N TYR A 139 35.54 -8.50 -17.00
CA TYR A 139 35.59 -7.38 -17.95
C TYR A 139 36.50 -6.24 -17.44
N PRO A 140 37.39 -5.69 -18.28
CA PRO A 140 38.30 -4.61 -17.88
C PRO A 140 37.53 -3.32 -17.55
N THR A 141 37.99 -2.63 -16.51
CA THR A 141 37.39 -1.52 -15.76
C THR A 141 36.97 -0.28 -16.55
N ASN A 142 37.31 -0.20 -17.85
CA ASN A 142 37.08 0.98 -18.68
C ASN A 142 35.62 1.15 -19.11
N SER A 143 34.74 0.19 -18.80
CA SER A 143 33.32 0.19 -19.20
C SER A 143 32.33 0.68 -18.13
N TYR A 144 32.75 0.86 -16.87
CA TYR A 144 31.82 1.10 -15.74
C TYR A 144 31.93 2.45 -15.01
N GLY A 145 32.71 3.41 -15.52
CA GLY A 145 32.79 4.76 -14.94
C GLY A 145 33.56 4.84 -13.60
N SER A 146 33.33 5.91 -12.83
CA SER A 146 34.17 6.42 -11.73
C SER A 146 34.27 5.56 -10.46
N ILE A 147 33.62 4.40 -10.39
CA ILE A 147 33.62 3.53 -9.21
C ILE A 147 34.62 2.41 -9.41
N THR A 148 35.56 2.27 -8.47
CA THR A 148 36.69 1.36 -8.61
C THR A 148 36.37 -0.04 -8.07
N ARG A 149 36.98 -1.09 -8.65
CA ARG A 149 36.84 -2.50 -8.20
C ARG A 149 36.89 -2.71 -6.66
N PRO A 150 37.81 -2.09 -5.90
CA PRO A 150 37.86 -2.26 -4.45
C PRO A 150 36.62 -1.70 -3.74
N GLU A 151 35.97 -0.67 -4.26
CA GLU A 151 34.76 -0.08 -3.66
C GLU A 151 33.58 -1.06 -3.72
N PHE A 152 33.39 -1.74 -4.86
CA PHE A 152 32.36 -2.79 -4.99
C PHE A 152 32.65 -4.00 -4.11
N LEU A 153 33.92 -4.41 -3.98
CA LEU A 153 34.31 -5.50 -3.08
C LEU A 153 34.02 -5.12 -1.62
N GLN A 154 34.38 -3.91 -1.21
CA GLN A 154 34.13 -3.43 0.14
C GLN A 154 32.64 -3.36 0.45
N MET A 155 31.81 -2.88 -0.50
CA MET A 155 30.36 -2.88 -0.34
C MET A 155 29.78 -4.30 -0.28
N ALA A 156 30.23 -5.21 -1.15
CA ALA A 156 29.78 -6.61 -1.13
C ALA A 156 30.10 -7.30 0.20
N ILE A 157 31.31 -7.09 0.73
CA ILE A 157 31.73 -7.62 2.03
C ILE A 157 30.87 -7.01 3.15
N ALA A 158 30.70 -5.69 3.18
CA ALA A 158 29.90 -5.02 4.20
C ALA A 158 28.44 -5.51 4.21
N MET A 159 27.83 -5.62 3.02
CA MET A 159 26.47 -6.15 2.86
C MET A 159 26.37 -7.60 3.35
N THR A 160 27.39 -8.42 3.08
CA THR A 160 27.46 -9.83 3.51
C THR A 160 27.64 -9.95 5.03
N VAL A 161 28.46 -9.10 5.65
CA VAL A 161 28.62 -9.07 7.12
C VAL A 161 27.28 -8.74 7.78
N TRP A 162 26.57 -7.73 7.30
CA TRP A 162 25.24 -7.39 7.79
C TRP A 162 24.23 -8.51 7.55
N LEU A 163 24.29 -9.20 6.40
CA LEU A 163 23.46 -10.37 6.14
C LEU A 163 23.68 -11.47 7.19
N VAL A 164 24.93 -11.76 7.55
CA VAL A 164 25.26 -12.75 8.60
C VAL A 164 24.69 -12.31 9.95
N VAL A 165 24.78 -11.03 10.30
CA VAL A 165 24.17 -10.49 11.53
C VAL A 165 22.65 -10.68 11.52
N PHE A 166 21.97 -10.41 10.39
CA PHE A 166 20.53 -10.61 10.27
C PHE A 166 20.12 -12.08 10.35
N ILE A 167 20.89 -12.98 9.73
CA ILE A 167 20.67 -14.44 9.83
C ILE A 167 20.84 -14.90 11.28
N ALA A 168 21.90 -14.49 11.95
CA ALA A 168 22.13 -14.85 13.35
C ALA A 168 21.01 -14.31 14.26
N GLY A 169 20.63 -13.04 14.10
CA GLY A 169 19.56 -12.41 14.86
C GLY A 169 18.20 -13.09 14.64
N SER A 170 17.83 -13.36 13.38
CA SER A 170 16.59 -14.07 13.06
C SER A 170 16.58 -15.49 13.64
N THR A 171 17.70 -16.21 13.56
CA THR A 171 17.85 -17.57 14.11
C THR A 171 17.69 -17.58 15.63
N VAL A 172 18.31 -16.62 16.33
CA VAL A 172 18.20 -16.48 17.79
C VAL A 172 16.76 -16.19 18.20
N VAL A 173 16.11 -15.22 17.56
CA VAL A 173 14.72 -14.86 17.84
C VAL A 173 13.77 -16.04 17.56
N TYR A 174 13.98 -16.75 16.44
CA TYR A 174 13.20 -17.94 16.11
C TYR A 174 13.36 -19.05 17.16
N ARG A 175 14.59 -19.26 17.66
CA ARG A 175 14.88 -20.27 18.68
C ARG A 175 14.28 -19.92 20.04
N PHE A 176 14.31 -18.65 20.43
CA PHE A 176 13.67 -18.17 21.66
C PHE A 176 12.14 -18.21 21.60
N HIS A 177 11.52 -18.02 20.44
CA HIS A 177 10.06 -18.08 20.30
C HIS A 177 9.51 -19.52 20.27
N ARG A 178 10.36 -20.51 20.02
CA ARG A 178 9.99 -21.94 19.98
C ARG A 178 10.08 -22.62 21.35
N TRP A 179 10.72 -21.98 22.34
CA TRP A 179 10.76 -22.39 23.74
C TRP A 179 9.64 -21.71 24.52
#